data_AF-A0A834M900-F1
#
_entry.id   AF-A0A834M900-F1
#
_cell.length_a   1.000
_cell.length_b   1.000
_cell.length_c   1.000
_cell.angle_alpha   90.00
_cell.angle_beta   90.00
_cell.angle_gamma   90.00
#
_symmetry.space_group_name_H-M   'P 1'
#
loop_
_entity.id
_entity.type
_entity.pdbx_description
1 polymer ?
#
loop_
_entity_poly.entity_id
_entity_poly.type
_entity_poly.pdbx_seq_one_letter_code
_entity_poly.pdbx_strand_id
1 'polypeptide(L)'
;MKIFNRPLSVYLLLAAVILMTFTSEVEGRRKVLRGRKTVTRTYLRTMAIPAWAIILLVALGQILIGAVLYIILKKTIVDAPLQASYTVASQSA
;
A
#
# COMPACT_ATOMS: atom_id res chain seq x y z
N MET A 1 -21.98 3.98 -3.33
CA MET A 1 -21.27 5.08 -2.62
C MET A 1 -20.24 5.63 -3.60
N LYS A 2 -20.38 6.89 -4.07
CA LYS A 2 -19.48 7.55 -5.05
C LYS A 2 -18.11 7.83 -4.41
N ILE A 3 -17.35 6.78 -4.10
CA ILE A 3 -16.17 6.88 -3.23
C ILE A 3 -14.95 7.46 -3.95
N PHE A 4 -14.94 7.45 -5.28
CA PHE A 4 -13.87 8.07 -6.05
C PHE A 4 -14.38 9.16 -6.97
N ASN A 5 -14.19 10.41 -6.56
CA ASN A 5 -14.00 11.46 -7.55
C ASN A 5 -12.70 11.08 -8.28
N ARG A 6 -12.82 10.52 -9.50
CA ARG A 6 -11.71 10.04 -10.35
C ARG A 6 -10.42 10.91 -10.30
N PRO A 7 -10.46 12.26 -10.21
CA PRO A 7 -9.25 13.06 -10.03
C PRO A 7 -8.52 12.79 -8.70
N LEU A 8 -9.24 12.63 -7.59
CA LEU A 8 -8.64 12.45 -6.25
C LEU A 8 -7.79 11.17 -6.17
N SER A 9 -8.17 10.10 -6.88
CA SER A 9 -7.44 8.81 -6.92
C SER A 9 -6.08 8.99 -7.52
N VAL A 10 -6.06 9.71 -8.63
CA VAL A 10 -4.88 9.93 -9.43
C VAL A 10 -3.91 10.80 -8.65
N TYR A 11 -4.39 11.85 -7.98
CA TYR A 11 -3.55 12.68 -7.12
C TYR A 11 -2.98 11.93 -5.90
N LEU A 12 -3.79 11.09 -5.24
CA LEU A 12 -3.32 10.29 -4.10
C LEU A 12 -2.26 9.26 -4.51
N LEU A 13 -2.45 8.61 -5.67
CA LEU A 13 -1.50 7.66 -6.23
C LEU A 13 -0.19 8.34 -6.65
N LEU A 14 -0.27 9.51 -7.30
CA LEU A 14 0.89 10.34 -7.63
C LEU A 14 1.66 10.76 -6.36
N ALA A 15 0.96 11.22 -5.33
CA ALA A 15 1.58 11.60 -4.06
C ALA A 15 2.29 10.40 -3.39
N ALA A 16 1.67 9.21 -3.41
CA ALA A 16 2.28 8.00 -2.86
C ALA A 16 3.55 7.57 -3.63
N VAL A 17 3.51 7.66 -4.97
CA VAL A 17 4.68 7.39 -5.83
C VAL A 17 5.81 8.38 -5.54
N ILE A 18 5.48 9.67 -5.39
CA ILE A 18 6.46 10.71 -5.05
C ILE A 18 7.07 10.42 -3.67
N LEU A 19 6.26 10.09 -2.66
CA LEU A 19 6.75 9.75 -1.32
C LEU A 19 7.65 8.49 -1.31
N MET A 20 7.37 7.49 -2.15
CA MET A 20 8.24 6.32 -2.33
C MET A 20 9.63 6.68 -2.86
N THR A 21 9.75 7.71 -3.71
CA THR A 21 11.06 8.13 -4.22
C THR A 21 11.92 8.85 -3.17
N PHE A 22 11.30 9.38 -2.12
CA PHE A 22 12.00 10.04 -1.01
C PHE A 22 12.46 9.06 0.10
N THR A 23 12.03 7.81 0.08
CA THR A 23 12.42 6.83 1.10
C THR A 23 13.78 6.16 0.81
N SER A 24 14.79 6.62 1.54
CA SER A 24 15.97 5.89 2.04
C SER A 24 17.10 5.36 1.12
N GLU A 25 17.34 5.93 -0.06
CA GLU A 25 18.58 5.62 -0.83
C GLU A 25 19.71 6.67 -0.64
N VAL A 26 19.38 7.85 -0.08
CA VAL A 26 20.31 8.99 -0.05
C VAL A 26 21.41 8.83 1.01
N GLU A 27 21.10 8.24 2.16
CA GLU A 27 22.08 8.12 3.25
C GLU A 27 23.16 7.07 2.98
N GLY A 28 22.80 5.92 2.38
CA GLY A 28 23.74 4.86 2.05
C GLY A 28 24.76 5.32 1.01
N ARG A 29 24.29 5.99 -0.05
CA ARG A 29 25.13 6.52 -1.14
C ARG A 29 26.06 7.64 -0.67
N ARG A 30 25.60 8.53 0.21
CA ARG A 30 26.42 9.61 0.80
C ARG A 30 27.50 9.07 1.73
N LYS A 31 27.28 7.91 2.36
CA LYS A 31 28.24 7.21 3.24
C LYS A 31 29.31 6.44 2.45
N VAL A 32 28.97 5.84 1.30
CA VAL A 32 29.92 5.14 0.41
C VAL A 32 30.87 6.11 -0.30
N LEU A 33 30.35 7.23 -0.81
CA LEU A 33 31.14 8.22 -1.55
C LEU A 33 32.11 9.06 -0.68
N ARG A 34 31.98 9.00 0.66
CA ARG A 34 32.85 9.76 1.58
C ARG A 34 34.20 9.10 1.89
N GLY A 35 34.49 7.95 1.29
CA GLY A 35 35.84 7.37 1.24
C GLY A 35 36.45 7.06 2.60
N ARG A 36 36.43 5.77 3.01
CA ARG A 36 37.24 5.11 4.05
C ARG A 36 38.17 6.03 4.88
N LYS A 37 37.59 6.79 5.81
CA LYS A 37 38.23 7.09 7.09
C LYS A 37 37.28 6.55 8.15
N THR A 38 37.63 5.37 8.64
CA THR A 38 37.05 4.63 9.76
C THR A 38 35.65 5.11 10.13
N VAL A 39 34.63 4.44 9.59
CA VAL A 39 33.28 4.48 10.14
C VAL A 39 33.44 4.14 11.62
N THR A 40 33.44 5.16 12.48
CA THR A 40 33.54 4.94 13.92
C THR A 40 32.33 4.14 14.33
N ARG A 41 32.57 3.12 15.15
CA ARG A 41 31.59 2.09 15.56
C ARG A 41 30.35 2.65 16.29
N THR A 42 30.25 3.96 16.45
CA THR A 42 29.15 4.71 17.06
C THR A 42 27.99 5.01 16.11
N TYR A 43 28.18 4.88 14.79
CA TYR A 43 27.12 5.12 13.78
C TYR A 43 26.26 3.89 13.46
N LEU A 44 26.77 2.69 13.77
CA LEU A 44 25.95 1.48 13.85
C LEU A 44 25.27 1.48 15.22
N ARG A 45 24.27 2.35 15.41
CA ARG A 45 23.29 2.05 16.45
C ARG A 45 22.63 0.76 16.03
N THR A 46 22.94 -0.32 16.74
CA THR A 46 22.22 -1.58 16.59
C THR A 46 20.75 -1.22 16.74
N MET A 47 19.99 -1.44 15.67
CA MET A 47 18.56 -1.21 15.70
C MET A 47 18.02 -2.01 16.88
N ALA A 48 17.26 -1.38 17.78
CA ALA A 48 16.80 -2.03 19.01
C ALA A 48 15.98 -3.29 18.71
N ILE A 49 15.43 -3.36 17.50
CA ILE A 49 14.67 -4.48 16.96
C ILE A 49 15.55 -5.18 15.92
N PRO A 50 15.73 -6.51 16.00
CA PRO A 50 16.50 -7.25 15.00
C PRO A 50 15.79 -7.22 13.64
N ALA A 51 16.55 -7.33 12.55
CA ALA A 51 16.03 -7.20 11.19
C ALA A 51 14.88 -8.18 10.88
N TRP A 52 14.95 -9.41 11.39
CA TRP A 52 13.89 -10.41 11.21
C TRP A 52 12.54 -9.97 11.82
N ALA A 53 12.55 -9.24 12.94
CA ALA A 53 11.34 -8.80 13.60
C ALA A 53 10.66 -7.66 12.84
N ILE A 54 11.43 -6.81 12.16
CA ILE A 54 10.89 -5.76 11.28
C ILE A 54 10.16 -6.40 10.10
N ILE A 55 10.76 -7.42 9.49
CA ILE A 55 10.14 -8.14 8.36
C ILE A 55 8.83 -8.80 8.81
N LEU A 56 8.79 -9.41 10.00
CA LEU A 56 7.57 -9.99 10.54
C LEU A 56 6.47 -8.94 10.80
N LEU A 57 6.83 -7.79 11.37
CA LEU A 57 5.87 -6.71 11.61
C LEU A 57 5.30 -6.15 10.31
N VAL A 58 6.14 -5.99 9.28
CA VAL A 58 5.71 -5.56 7.95
C VAL A 58 4.79 -6.61 7.31
N ALA A 59 5.14 -7.89 7.39
CA ALA A 59 4.32 -8.98 6.85
C ALA A 59 2.94 -9.03 7.53
N LEU A 60 2.89 -8.91 8.86
CA LEU A 60 1.63 -8.82 9.61
C LEU A 60 0.80 -7.61 9.18
N GLY A 61 1.44 -6.45 9.02
CA GLY A 61 0.79 -5.24 8.51
C GLY A 61 0.17 -5.45 7.12
N GLN A 62 0.90 -6.10 6.21
CA GLN A 62 0.41 -6.41 4.86
C GLN A 62 -0.79 -7.35 4.88
N ILE A 63 -0.79 -8.39 5.74
CA ILE A 63 -1.93 -9.29 5.89
C ILE A 63 -3.16 -8.54 6.40
N LEU A 64 -3.00 -7.66 7.39
CA LEU A 64 -4.11 -6.85 7.91
C LEU A 64 -4.68 -5.91 6.85
N ILE A 65 -3.82 -5.22 6.09
CA ILE A 65 -4.24 -4.35 4.98
C ILE A 65 -5.01 -5.15 3.93
N GLY A 66 -4.54 -6.34 3.56
CA GLY A 66 -5.21 -7.23 2.63
C GLY A 66 -6.58 -7.69 3.12
N ALA A 67 -6.69 -8.05 4.41
CA ALA A 67 -7.95 -8.45 5.02
C ALA A 67 -8.98 -7.30 5.01
N VAL A 68 -8.57 -6.08 5.35
CA VAL A 68 -9.45 -4.90 5.29
C VAL A 68 -9.91 -4.64 3.85
N LEU A 69 -8.99 -4.69 2.88
CA LEU A 69 -9.31 -4.49 1.48
C LEU A 69 -10.32 -5.53 0.97
N TYR A 70 -10.18 -6.79 1.39
CA TYR A 70 -11.11 -7.85 1.04
C TYR A 70 -12.51 -7.62 1.63
N ILE A 71 -12.62 -7.17 2.88
CA ILE A 71 -13.91 -6.86 3.50
C ILE A 71 -14.64 -5.76 2.73
N ILE A 72 -13.91 -4.71 2.32
CA ILE A 72 -14.46 -3.62 1.51
C ILE A 72 -14.96 -4.16 0.16
N LEU A 73 -14.15 -4.98 -0.52
CA LEU A 73 -14.53 -5.60 -1.79
C LEU A 73 -15.79 -6.47 -1.64
N LYS A 74 -15.83 -7.32 -0.62
CA LYS A 74 -16.96 -8.21 -0.35
C LYS A 74 -18.26 -7.43 -0.18
N LYS A 75 -18.24 -6.40 0.67
CA LYS A 75 -19.43 -5.58 0.95
C LYS A 75 -19.89 -4.73 -0.23
N THR A 76 -18.98 -4.34 -1.13
CA THR A 76 -19.29 -3.40 -2.22
C THR A 76 -19.64 -4.08 -3.53
N ILE A 77 -18.97 -5.19 -3.86
CA ILE A 77 -19.10 -5.86 -5.16
C ILE A 77 -19.81 -7.20 -5.01
N VAL A 78 -19.36 -8.04 -4.06
CA VAL A 78 -19.82 -9.42 -3.96
C VAL A 78 -21.23 -9.50 -3.41
N ASP A 79 -21.51 -8.76 -2.33
CA ASP A 79 -22.82 -8.77 -1.67
C ASP A 79 -23.79 -7.73 -2.27
N ALA A 80 -23.45 -7.11 -3.40
CA ALA A 80 -24.33 -6.17 -4.07
C ALA A 80 -25.55 -6.91 -4.65
N PRO A 81 -26.79 -6.50 -4.34
CA PRO A 81 -27.97 -7.16 -4.86
C PRO A 81 -28.00 -7.03 -6.39
N LEU A 82 -28.07 -8.16 -7.08
CA LEU A 82 -28.23 -8.23 -8.54
C LEU A 82 -29.61 -7.67 -8.90
N GLN A 83 -29.67 -6.42 -9.34
CA GLN A 83 -30.87 -5.88 -9.95
C GLN A 83 -31.01 -6.49 -11.35
N ALA A 84 -31.87 -7.50 -11.46
CA ALA A 84 -32.24 -8.09 -12.73
C ALA A 84 -32.98 -7.07 -13.59
N SER A 85 -32.24 -6.38 -14.47
CA SER A 85 -32.77 -5.43 -15.44
C SER A 85 -33.00 -6.13 -16.78
N TYR A 86 -33.80 -7.20 -16.77
CA TYR A 86 -34.32 -7.78 -18.01
C TYR A 86 -35.82 -7.50 -18.08
N THR A 87 -36.25 -6.93 -19.19
CA THR A 87 -37.67 -6.78 -19.52
C THR A 87 -38.12 -8.10 -20.15
N VAL A 88 -39.04 -8.81 -19.49
CA VAL A 88 -39.70 -9.96 -20.10
C VAL A 88 -40.51 -9.48 -21.32
N ALA A 89 -40.29 -10.11 -22.48
CA ALA A 89 -41.08 -9.84 -23.67
C ALA A 89 -42.54 -10.18 -23.38
N SER A 90 -43.44 -9.20 -23.55
CA SER A 90 -44.87 -9.41 -23.38
C SER A 90 -45.35 -10.45 -24.40
N GLN A 91 -45.71 -11.65 -23.93
CA GLN A 91 -46.41 -12.63 -24.74
C GLN A 91 -47.82 -12.08 -25.02
N SER A 92 -48.02 -11.53 -26.21
CA SER A 92 -49.34 -11.28 -26.78
C SER A 92 -49.97 -12.62 -27.14
N ALA A 93 -50.98 -13.02 -26.38
CA ALA A 93 -51.90 -14.12 -26.69
C ALA A 93 -52.88 -13.71 -27.79
#